data_AF-A0A971NCK1-F1
#
_entry.id   AF-A0A971NCK1-F1
#
_cell.length_a   1.000
_cell.length_b   1.000
_cell.length_c   1.000
_cell.angle_alpha   90.00
_cell.angle_beta   90.00
_cell.angle_gamma   90.00
#
_symmetry.space_group_name_H-M   'P 1'
#
loop_
_entity.id
_entity.type
_entity.pdbx_description
1 polymer ?
#
loop_
_entity_poly.entity_id
_entity_poly.type
_entity_poly.pdbx_seq_one_letter_code
_entity_poly.pdbx_strand_id
1 'polypeptide(L)' 'SEGGEIMGIRHRYYPVEGVQFHPESIMTPHGKQILASFLQLADSHRKVKNLETS' A
#
# COMPACT_ATOMS: atom_id res chain seq x y z
N SER A 1 14.02 -10.94 -6.51
CA SER A 1 13.10 -11.66 -7.40
C SER A 1 13.92 -12.23 -8.53
N GLU A 2 14.04 -13.54 -8.64
CA GLU A 2 14.90 -14.19 -9.67
C GLU A 2 14.20 -14.36 -11.03
N GLY A 3 12.91 -14.03 -11.17
CA GLY A 3 12.12 -14.40 -12.36
C GLY A 3 11.17 -13.35 -12.93
N GLY A 4 11.40 -12.04 -12.72
CA GLY A 4 10.58 -10.99 -13.35
C GLY A 4 9.10 -10.97 -12.93
N GLU A 5 8.76 -11.67 -11.85
CA GLU A 5 7.40 -11.82 -11.35
C GLU A 5 6.86 -10.50 -10.76
N ILE A 6 5.57 -10.25 -10.97
CA ILE A 6 4.90 -9.05 -10.45
C ILE A 6 4.65 -9.25 -8.96
N MET A 7 5.41 -8.53 -8.13
CA MET A 7 5.29 -8.61 -6.66
C MET A 7 4.32 -7.60 -6.06
N GLY A 8 3.89 -6.61 -6.85
CA GLY A 8 2.93 -5.60 -6.43
C GLY A 8 2.44 -4.74 -7.59
N ILE A 9 1.25 -4.17 -7.40
CA ILE A 9 0.55 -3.33 -8.36
C ILE A 9 -0.04 -2.11 -7.67
N ARG A 10 -0.15 -1.00 -8.41
CA ARG A 10 -0.80 0.23 -7.98
C ARG A 10 -1.77 0.70 -9.05
N HIS A 11 -3.00 1.01 -8.65
CA HIS A 11 -3.96 1.60 -9.58
C HIS A 11 -3.52 3.01 -9.99
N ARG A 12 -3.68 3.38 -11.26
CA ARG A 12 -3.20 4.67 -11.78
C ARG A 12 -3.95 5.87 -11.23
N TYR A 13 -5.25 5.70 -10.99
CA TYR A 13 -6.17 6.80 -10.66
C TYR A 13 -6.83 6.68 -9.28
N TYR A 14 -6.75 5.51 -8.66
CA TYR A 14 -7.46 5.21 -7.41
C TYR A 14 -6.43 4.86 -6.34
N PRO A 15 -6.73 5.14 -5.06
CA PRO A 15 -5.85 4.85 -3.93
C PRO A 15 -5.89 3.36 -3.57
N VAL A 16 -5.53 2.50 -4.52
CA VAL A 16 -5.62 1.05 -4.41
C VAL A 16 -4.30 0.43 -4.81
N GLU A 17 -3.75 -0.38 -3.92
CA GLU A 17 -2.48 -1.08 -4.08
C GLU A 17 -2.65 -2.55 -3.69
N GLY A 18 -1.92 -3.44 -4.34
CA GLY A 18 -1.92 -4.88 -4.06
C GLY A 18 -0.50 -5.41 -4.04
N VAL A 19 -0.21 -6.33 -3.12
CA VAL A 19 1.07 -7.03 -3.00
C VAL A 19 0.85 -8.54 -3.00
N GLN A 20 1.78 -9.28 -3.58
CA GLN A 20 1.66 -10.75 -3.70
C GLN A 20 2.09 -11.47 -2.41
N PHE A 21 2.93 -10.83 -1.60
CA PHE A 21 3.36 -11.36 -0.31
C PHE A 21 2.38 -10.93 0.81
N HIS A 22 2.48 -11.60 1.95
CA HIS A 22 1.70 -11.31 3.15
C HIS A 22 2.49 -10.41 4.11
N PRO A 23 2.37 -9.05 4.02
CA PRO A 23 3.08 -8.14 4.91
C PRO A 23 2.66 -8.28 6.39
N GLU A 24 1.50 -8.89 6.65
CA GLU A 24 0.98 -9.19 7.99
C GLU A 24 1.70 -10.36 8.67
N SER A 25 2.41 -11.20 7.91
CA SER A 25 3.12 -12.35 8.48
C SER A 25 4.32 -11.90 9.33
N ILE A 26 4.43 -12.44 10.54
CA ILE A 26 5.47 -12.10 11.53
C ILE A 26 6.90 -12.30 10.99
N MET A 27 7.05 -13.22 10.02
CA MET A 27 8.33 -13.58 9.41
C MET A 27 8.69 -12.73 8.20
N THR A 28 7.81 -11.83 7.72
CA THR A 28 8.11 -10.95 6.59
C THR A 28 9.06 -9.85 7.04
N PRO A 29 10.33 -9.84 6.58
CA PRO A 29 11.24 -8.75 6.90
C PRO A 29 10.62 -7.44 6.41
N HIS A 30 10.63 -6.40 7.24
CA HIS A 30 10.03 -5.10 6.94
C HIS A 30 8.49 -5.08 6.79
N GLY A 31 7.76 -6.17 7.09
CA GLY A 31 6.30 -6.22 6.97
C GLY A 31 5.58 -5.07 7.72
N LYS A 32 6.04 -4.75 8.94
CA LYS A 32 5.53 -3.61 9.72
C LYS A 32 5.75 -2.25 9.04
N GLN A 33 6.88 -2.05 8.36
CA GLN A 33 7.18 -0.80 7.66
C GLN A 33 6.29 -0.65 6.42
N ILE A 34 6.10 -1.75 5.68
CA ILE A 34 5.19 -1.79 4.53
C ILE A 34 3.76 -1.44 4.98
N LEU A 35 3.26 -2.09 6.04
CA LEU A 35 1.95 -1.77 6.62
C LEU A 35 1.83 -0.29 7.03
N ALA A 36 2.86 0.29 7.65
CA ALA A 36 2.86 1.69 8.03
C ALA A 36 2.74 2.62 6.80
N SER A 37 3.47 2.32 5.71
CA SER A 37 3.35 3.08 4.46
C SER A 37 1.94 2.98 3.86
N PHE A 38 1.34 1.79 3.86
CA PHE A 38 -0.05 1.59 3.41
C PHE A 38 -1.04 2.46 4.21
N LEU A 39 -0.91 2.49 5.54
CA LEU A 39 -1.78 3.29 6.41
C LEU A 39 -1.59 4.79 6.18
N GLN A 40 -0.35 5.26 6.00
CA GLN A 40 -0.07 6.67 5.70
C GLN A 40 -0.68 7.12 4.37
N LEU A 41 -0.64 6.26 3.35
CA LEU A 41 -1.28 6.53 2.06
C LEU A 41 -2.79 6.65 2.22
N ALA A 42 -3.43 5.71 2.93
CA ALA A 42 -4.86 5.76 3.21
C ALA A 42 -5.28 7.04 3.94
N ASP A 43 -4.50 7.46 4.94
CA ASP A 43 -4.73 8.72 5.67
C ASP A 43 -4.58 9.96 4.79
N SER A 44 -3.60 9.97 3.90
CA SER A 44 -3.37 11.07 2.96
C SER A 44 -4.55 11.20 2.00
N HIS A 45 -5.05 10.08 1.46
CA HIS A 45 -6.25 10.09 0.62
C HIS A 45 -7.51 10.54 1.35
N ARG A 46 -7.67 10.19 2.62
CA ARG A 46 -8.78 10.69 3.46
C ARG A 46 -8.73 12.21 3.63
N LYS A 47 -7.55 12.79 3.88
CA LYS A 47 -7.39 14.25 4.03
C LYS A 47 -7.75 15.01 2.76
N VAL A 48 -7.30 14.52 1.60
CA VAL A 48 -7.62 15.13 0.29
C VAL A 48 -9.14 15.11 0.04
N LYS A 49 -9.79 13.96 0.27
CA LYS A 49 -11.24 13.84 0.08
C LYS A 49 -12.03 14.84 0.95
N ASN A 50 -11.60 15.06 2.19
CA ASN A 50 -12.26 15.99 3.11
C ASN A 50 -12.10 17.46 2.68
N LEU A 51 -10.98 17.81 2.02
CA LEU A 51 -10.73 19.15 1.48
C LEU A 51 -11.57 19.44 0.23
N GLU A 52 -11.87 18.44 -0.59
CA GLU A 52 -12.71 18.60 -1.79
C GLU A 52 -14.22 18.68 -1.46
N THR A 53 -14.62 18.24 -0.27
CA THR A 53 -16.02 18.26 0.19
C THR A 53 -16.37 19.41 1.14
N SER A 54 -15.45 20.35 1.38
CA SER A 54 -15.67 21.58 2.16
C SER A 54 -15.75 22.79 1.23
#